data_AF-A0A7Z0SGX2-F1
#
_entry.id   AF-A0A7Z0SGX2-F1
#
_cell.length_a   1.000
_cell.length_b   1.000
_cell.length_c   1.000
_cell.angle_alpha   90.00
_cell.angle_beta   90.00
_cell.angle_gamma   90.00
#
_symmetry.space_group_name_H-M   'P 1'
#
loop_
_entity.id
_entity.type
_entity.pdbx_description
1 polymer ?
#
loop_
_entity_poly.entity_id
_entity_poly.type
_entity_poly.pdbx_seq_one_letter_code
_entity_poly.pdbx_strand_id
1 'polypeptide(L)'
;MHSTIDTRILHIVQQAAHYGIGTMSLGEALAAALVLNRSDWLRERGYSIAQALDRIGPEWAARLFEVARQFHTEVTHARLRFSFEIIPHHSDSGGYTLRLLSDGQEVGG
;
A
#
# COMPACT_ATOMS: atom_id res chain seq x y z
N MET A 1 -5.98 10.22 -18.59
CA MET A 1 -4.60 10.78 -18.57
C MET A 1 -4.25 11.02 -17.11
N HIS A 2 -3.41 10.18 -16.51
CA HIS A 2 -2.94 10.43 -15.13
C HIS A 2 -2.03 11.66 -15.14
N SER A 3 -2.31 12.65 -14.29
CA SER A 3 -1.47 13.82 -14.17
C SER A 3 -0.12 13.38 -13.57
N THR A 4 0.98 14.00 -13.98
CA THR A 4 2.33 13.73 -13.46
C THR A 4 2.42 13.81 -11.93
N ILE A 5 1.51 14.58 -11.32
CA ILE A 5 1.31 14.70 -9.88
C ILE A 5 0.79 13.40 -9.25
N ASP A 6 -0.20 12.72 -9.86
CA ASP A 6 -0.79 11.49 -9.30
C ASP A 6 0.27 10.39 -9.15
N THR A 7 1.11 10.20 -10.18
CA THR A 7 2.21 9.23 -10.18
C THR A 7 3.24 9.54 -9.10
N ARG A 8 3.55 10.82 -8.87
CA ARG A 8 4.49 11.25 -7.84
C ARG A 8 3.95 10.96 -6.44
N ILE A 9 2.68 11.28 -6.18
CA ILE A 9 2.05 11.01 -4.88
C ILE A 9 2.02 9.49 -4.64
N LEU A 10 1.69 8.69 -5.65
CA LEU A 10 1.71 7.22 -5.55
C LEU A 10 3.11 6.67 -5.20
N HIS A 11 4.16 7.18 -5.84
CA HIS A 11 5.53 6.76 -5.54
C HIS A 11 5.93 7.11 -4.10
N ILE A 12 5.56 8.31 -3.64
CA ILE A 12 5.78 8.75 -2.26
C ILE A 12 5.05 7.82 -1.27
N VAL A 13 3.78 7.53 -1.54
CA VAL A 13 2.94 6.67 -0.71
C VAL A 13 3.50 5.25 -0.63
N GLN A 14 3.93 4.68 -1.75
CA GLN A 14 4.59 3.37 -1.78
C GLN A 14 5.88 3.38 -0.95
N GLN A 15 6.75 4.37 -1.17
CA GLN A 15 8.01 4.46 -0.45
C GLN A 15 7.78 4.62 1.06
N ALA A 16 6.77 5.41 1.47
CA ALA A 16 6.37 5.54 2.86
C ALA A 16 5.81 4.23 3.44
N ALA A 17 5.03 3.47 2.66
CA ALA A 17 4.51 2.17 3.09
C ALA A 17 5.63 1.14 3.34
N HIS A 18 6.72 1.19 2.56
CA HIS A 18 7.84 0.25 2.68
C HIS A 18 8.90 0.68 3.70
N TYR A 19 9.26 1.97 3.73
CA TYR A 19 10.40 2.50 4.49
C TYR A 19 10.02 3.49 5.59
N GLY A 20 8.73 3.85 5.69
CA GLY A 20 8.25 4.88 6.60
C GLY A 20 8.50 6.32 6.09
N ILE A 21 8.03 7.30 6.85
CA ILE A 21 8.10 8.74 6.51
C ILE A 21 9.36 9.45 7.05
N GLY A 22 10.38 8.70 7.46
CA GLY A 22 11.56 9.23 8.15
C GLY A 22 12.45 10.11 7.26
N THR A 23 12.62 9.71 6.00
CA THR A 23 13.51 10.36 5.02
C THR A 23 12.79 11.33 4.08
N MET A 24 11.47 11.48 4.22
CA MET A 24 10.64 12.27 3.31
C MET A 24 10.59 13.74 3.74
N SER A 25 10.32 14.63 2.79
CA SER A 25 10.02 16.02 3.14
C SER A 25 8.73 16.09 3.96
N LEU A 26 8.58 17.14 4.76
CA LEU A 26 7.43 17.27 5.66
C LEU A 26 6.09 17.24 4.90
N GLY A 27 5.99 17.89 3.73
CA GLY A 27 4.76 17.86 2.92
C GLY A 27 4.46 16.47 2.35
N GLU A 28 5.49 15.76 1.89
CA GLU A 28 5.36 14.40 1.34
C GLU A 28 5.01 13.39 2.44
N ALA A 29 5.58 13.54 3.63
CA ALA A 29 5.26 12.73 4.81
C ALA A 29 3.80 12.92 5.26
N LEU A 30 3.32 14.17 5.32
CA LEU A 30 1.94 14.48 5.68
C LEU A 30 0.95 13.93 4.63
N ALA A 31 1.27 14.09 3.34
CA ALA A 31 0.47 13.52 2.27
C ALA A 31 0.43 11.98 2.32
N ALA A 32 1.59 11.33 2.49
CA ALA A 32 1.66 9.88 2.63
C ALA A 32 0.87 9.37 3.83
N ALA A 33 0.97 10.06 4.98
CA ALA A 33 0.22 9.73 6.17
C ALA A 33 -1.30 9.85 5.95
N LEU A 34 -1.76 10.88 5.21
CA LEU A 34 -3.18 11.05 4.87
C LEU A 34 -3.67 9.95 3.91
N VAL A 35 -2.91 9.62 2.86
CA VAL A 35 -3.29 8.55 1.90
C VAL A 35 -3.30 7.17 2.56
N LEU A 36 -2.33 6.88 3.43
CA LEU A 36 -2.23 5.60 4.15
C LEU A 36 -3.13 5.53 5.38
N ASN A 37 -3.92 6.58 5.66
CA ASN A 37 -4.75 6.71 6.85
C ASN A 37 -3.98 6.51 8.18
N ARG A 38 -2.71 6.94 8.21
CA ARG A 38 -1.81 6.84 9.37
C ARG A 38 -1.85 8.13 10.20
N SER A 39 -2.93 8.29 10.95
CA SER A 39 -3.10 9.42 11.87
C SER A 39 -2.06 9.44 13.00
N ASP A 40 -1.48 8.29 13.33
CA ASP A 40 -0.33 8.16 14.24
C ASP A 40 0.91 8.92 13.71
N TRP A 41 1.23 8.80 12.43
CA TRP A 41 2.35 9.50 11.80
C TRP A 41 2.17 11.02 11.79
N LEU A 42 0.93 11.50 11.64
CA LEU A 42 0.62 12.91 11.76
C LEU A 42 0.87 13.40 13.19
N ARG A 43 0.41 12.63 14.18
CA ARG A 43 0.58 12.95 15.61
C ARG A 43 2.05 12.92 16.05
N GLU A 44 2.84 11.98 15.55
CA GLU A 44 4.29 11.91 15.79
C GLU A 44 5.02 13.16 15.29
N ARG A 45 4.52 13.78 14.22
CA ARG A 45 5.03 15.05 13.69
C ARG A 45 4.39 16.28 14.33
N GLY A 46 3.43 16.11 15.24
CA GLY A 46 2.71 17.20 15.91
C GLY A 46 1.65 17.88 15.03
N TYR A 47 1.19 17.22 13.97
CA TYR A 47 0.18 17.76 13.06
C TYR A 47 -1.19 17.13 13.29
N SER A 48 -2.23 17.97 13.28
CA SER A 48 -3.62 17.50 13.13
C SER A 48 -3.95 17.23 11.66
N ILE A 49 -5.03 16.48 11.41
CA ILE A 49 -5.54 16.21 10.05
C ILE A 49 -5.82 17.52 9.32
N ALA A 50 -6.46 18.50 9.99
CA ALA A 50 -6.77 19.79 9.40
C ALA A 50 -5.50 20.57 9.02
N GLN A 51 -4.50 20.61 9.89
CA GLN A 51 -3.22 21.27 9.59
C GLN A 51 -2.43 20.55 8.50
N ALA A 52 -2.51 19.22 8.44
CA ALA A 52 -1.89 18.44 7.40
C ALA A 52 -2.52 18.75 6.03
N LEU A 53 -3.85 18.81 5.97
CA LEU A 53 -4.61 19.16 4.75
C LEU A 53 -4.30 20.59 4.28
N ASP A 54 -4.26 21.55 5.20
CA ASP A 54 -3.86 22.93 4.89
C ASP A 54 -2.42 22.99 4.34
N ARG A 55 -1.51 22.19 4.93
CA ARG A 55 -0.09 22.18 4.56
C ARG A 55 0.20 21.55 3.19
N ILE A 56 -0.49 20.47 2.82
CA ILE A 56 -0.30 19.83 1.51
C ILE A 56 -0.94 20.65 0.37
N GLY A 57 -1.87 21.55 0.71
CA GLY A 57 -2.55 22.42 -0.24
C GLY A 57 -3.72 21.75 -0.99
N PRO A 58 -4.59 22.55 -1.61
CA PRO A 58 -5.83 22.10 -2.23
C PRO A 58 -5.61 21.20 -3.45
N GLU A 59 -4.52 21.39 -4.20
CA GLU A 59 -4.21 20.57 -5.38
C GLU A 59 -3.94 19.10 -5.00
N TRP A 60 -3.21 18.88 -3.91
CA TRP A 60 -2.94 17.53 -3.40
C TRP A 60 -4.16 16.96 -2.69
N ALA A 61 -4.85 17.78 -1.88
CA ALA A 61 -6.05 17.36 -1.17
C ALA A 61 -7.15 16.85 -2.12
N ALA A 62 -7.34 17.50 -3.26
CA ALA A 62 -8.31 17.08 -4.28
C ALA A 62 -7.98 15.72 -4.91
N ARG A 63 -6.70 15.31 -4.94
CA ARG A 63 -6.24 14.05 -5.53
C ARG A 63 -6.02 12.93 -4.53
N LEU A 64 -5.98 13.23 -3.22
CA LEU A 64 -5.82 12.24 -2.16
C LEU A 64 -6.77 11.04 -2.32
N PHE A 65 -8.04 11.29 -2.63
CA PHE A 65 -9.03 10.24 -2.77
C PHE A 65 -8.73 9.30 -3.95
N GLU A 66 -8.37 9.85 -5.11
CA GLU A 66 -8.05 9.06 -6.30
C GLU A 66 -6.78 8.23 -6.09
N VAL A 67 -5.74 8.85 -5.53
CA VAL A 67 -4.47 8.17 -5.23
C VAL A 67 -4.67 7.08 -4.17
N ALA A 68 -5.44 7.33 -3.11
CA ALA A 68 -5.74 6.33 -2.09
C ALA A 68 -6.48 5.13 -2.68
N ARG A 69 -7.47 5.39 -3.54
CA ARG A 69 -8.20 4.34 -4.25
C ARG A 69 -7.27 3.55 -5.18
N GLN A 70 -6.42 4.23 -5.94
CA GLN A 70 -5.48 3.56 -6.84
C GLN A 70 -4.45 2.73 -6.07
N PHE A 71 -3.88 3.27 -5.00
CA PHE A 71 -2.97 2.54 -4.12
C PHE A 71 -3.64 1.30 -3.52
N HIS A 72 -4.89 1.40 -3.07
CA HIS A 72 -5.62 0.24 -2.55
C HIS A 72 -5.85 -0.83 -3.62
N THR A 73 -6.18 -0.43 -4.85
CA THR A 73 -6.31 -1.35 -6.00
C THR A 73 -4.97 -2.04 -6.31
N GLU A 74 -3.86 -1.29 -6.38
CA GLU A 74 -2.52 -1.82 -6.65
C GLU A 74 -2.04 -2.76 -5.56
N VAL A 75 -2.21 -2.39 -4.28
CA VAL A 75 -1.86 -3.25 -3.14
C VAL A 75 -2.72 -4.51 -3.11
N THR A 76 -4.01 -4.40 -3.45
CA THR A 76 -4.90 -5.57 -3.55
C THR A 76 -4.46 -6.50 -4.68
N HIS A 77 -4.10 -5.95 -5.85
CA HIS A 77 -3.56 -6.73 -6.96
C HIS A 77 -2.20 -7.38 -6.62
N ALA A 78 -1.31 -6.67 -5.92
CA ALA A 78 -0.04 -7.22 -5.46
C ALA A 78 -0.24 -8.34 -4.43
N ARG A 79 -1.25 -8.23 -3.56
CA ARG A 79 -1.57 -9.23 -2.53
C ARG A 79 -2.22 -10.50 -3.10
N LEU A 80 -2.82 -10.43 -4.29
CA LEU A 80 -3.47 -11.55 -4.97
C LEU A 80 -2.55 -12.29 -5.95
N ARG A 81 -1.26 -11.95 -6.01
CA ARG A 81 -0.33 -12.59 -6.96
C ARG A 81 -0.10 -14.07 -6.67
N PHE A 82 -0.31 -14.50 -5.43
CA PHE A 82 -0.09 -15.88 -5.02
C PHE A 82 -1.37 -16.50 -4.45
N SER A 83 -1.75 -17.66 -5.00
CA SER A 83 -2.78 -18.54 -4.47
C SER A 83 -2.10 -19.74 -3.82
N PHE A 84 -2.75 -20.41 -2.87
CA PHE A 84 -2.25 -21.67 -2.35
C PHE A 84 -3.35 -22.73 -2.37
N GLU A 85 -2.96 -23.97 -2.67
CA GLU A 85 -3.85 -25.13 -2.65
C GLU A 85 -3.35 -26.13 -1.59
N ILE A 86 -4.29 -26.63 -0.78
CA ILE A 86 -4.03 -27.66 0.23
C ILE A 86 -4.43 -29.01 -0.38
N ILE A 87 -3.46 -29.85 -0.70
CA ILE A 87 -3.72 -31.16 -1.28
C ILE A 87 -3.62 -32.22 -0.18
N PRO A 88 -4.69 -32.98 0.12
CA PRO A 88 -4.62 -34.07 1.06
C PRO A 88 -3.77 -35.21 0.48
N HIS A 89 -2.78 -35.66 1.24
CA HIS A 89 -1.97 -36.83 0.89
C HIS A 89 -2.62 -38.07 1.50
N HIS A 90 -3.19 -38.93 0.66
CA HIS A 90 -3.85 -40.16 1.08
C HIS A 90 -2.82 -41.27 1.36
N SER A 91 -1.90 -41.02 2.31
CA SER A 91 -1.11 -42.06 2.96
C SER A 91 -1.63 -42.29 4.37
N ASP A 92 -1.33 -43.46 4.92
CA ASP A 92 -1.73 -43.95 6.24
C ASP A 92 -1.43 -42.98 7.41
N SER A 93 -0.53 -42.01 7.18
CA SER A 93 -0.09 -40.97 8.13
C SER A 93 -0.78 -39.60 7.99
N GLY A 94 -1.74 -39.41 7.08
CA GLY A 94 -2.65 -38.25 7.07
C GLY A 94 -1.98 -36.88 6.86
N GLY A 95 -1.12 -36.74 5.85
CA GLY A 95 -0.40 -35.50 5.54
C GLY A 95 -1.17 -34.55 4.61
N TYR A 96 -0.79 -33.27 4.61
CA TYR A 96 -1.22 -32.27 3.62
C TYR A 96 -0.01 -31.63 2.96
N THR A 97 -0.07 -31.43 1.64
CA THR A 97 0.94 -30.66 0.90
C THR A 97 0.39 -29.28 0.59
N LEU A 98 1.17 -28.24 0.89
CA LEU A 98 0.88 -26.86 0.51
C LEU A 98 1.59 -26.56 -0.83
N ARG A 99 0.81 -26.31 -1.89
CA ARG A 99 1.34 -25.79 -3.16
C ARG A 99 1.11 -24.29 -3.24
N LEU A 100 2.18 -23.55 -3.48
CA LEU A 100 2.12 -22.12 -3.76
C LEU A 100 2.03 -21.92 -5.29
N LEU A 101 1.06 -21.14 -5.72
CA LEU A 101 0.76 -20.85 -7.12
C LEU A 101 0.98 -19.36 -7.38
N SER A 102 1.67 -18.99 -8.45
CA SER A 102 1.70 -17.63 -9.00
C SER A 102 0.94 -17.64 -10.32
N ASP A 103 -0.12 -16.83 -10.44
CA ASP A 103 -0.94 -16.75 -11.66
C ASP A 103 -1.46 -18.13 -12.14
N GLY A 104 -1.79 -19.03 -11.20
CA GLY A 104 -2.24 -20.40 -11.50
C GLY A 104 -1.13 -21.39 -11.87
N GLN A 105 0.14 -20.98 -11.86
CA GLN A 105 1.30 -21.86 -12.07
C GLN A 105 2.03 -22.11 -10.76
N GLU A 106 2.41 -23.36 -10.47
CA GLU A 106 3.16 -23.69 -9.25
C GLU A 106 4.53 -23.02 -9.24
N VAL A 107 4.88 -22.39 -8.12
CA VAL A 107 6.20 -21.79 -7.93
C VAL A 107 7.13 -22.77 -7.22
N GLY A 108 7.90 -23.52 -8.02
CA GLY A 108 8.97 -24.41 -7.56
C GLY A 108 8.64 -25.90 -7.76
N GLY A 109 9.59 -26.60 -8.38
CA GLY A 109 9.65 -28.07 -8.48
C GLY A 109 10.97 -28.57 -7.94
#